data_AF-A0A7V6X3Y9-F1
#
_entry.id   AF-A0A7V6X3Y9-F1
#
_cell.length_a   1.000
_cell.length_b   1.000
_cell.length_c   1.000
_cell.angle_alpha   90.00
_cell.angle_beta   90.00
_cell.angle_gamma   90.00
#
_symmetry.space_group_name_H-M   'P 1'
#
loop_
_entity.id
_entity.type
_entity.pdbx_description
1 polymer ?
#
loop_
_entity_poly.entity_id
_entity_poly.type
_entity_poly.pdbx_seq_one_letter_code
_entity_poly.pdbx_strand_id
1 'polypeptide(L)'
;YSLSAGGPIVYPVLQVIICTPICAHTLDARPLILPPEQTISVEIVKQVEAMLTIDGQSGFALQNGDQIIITKAPYSVSMIRIKERSFFTILKEKIHFRDDEGEV
;
A
#
# COMPACT_ATOMS: atom_id res chain seq x y z
N TYR A 1 -2.77 -5.25 2.34
CA TYR A 1 -1.38 -5.55 2.72
C TYR A 1 -0.71 -4.38 3.41
N SER A 2 -0.60 -3.20 2.78
CA SER A 2 0.01 -2.00 3.39
C SER A 2 -0.54 -1.68 4.79
N LEU A 3 -1.87 -1.70 4.99
CA LEU A 3 -2.48 -1.51 6.32
C LEU A 3 -1.95 -2.49 7.40
N SER A 4 -1.79 -3.76 7.05
CA SER A 4 -1.26 -4.79 7.96
C SER A 4 0.21 -4.57 8.32
N ALA A 5 0.97 -3.92 7.44
CA ALA A 5 2.36 -3.53 7.66
C ALA A 5 2.50 -2.15 8.35
N GLY A 6 1.40 -1.58 8.84
CA GLY A 6 1.39 -0.28 9.53
C GLY A 6 1.24 0.94 8.60
N GLY A 7 0.88 0.72 7.34
CA GLY A 7 0.57 1.80 6.39
C GLY A 7 -0.76 2.51 6.72
N PRO A 8 -0.92 3.78 6.31
CA PRO A 8 -2.11 4.57 6.62
C PRO A 8 -3.34 4.14 5.80
N ILE A 9 -4.53 4.46 6.32
CA ILE A 9 -5.78 4.41 5.56
C ILE A 9 -5.87 5.68 4.71
N VAL A 10 -6.04 5.52 3.40
CA VAL A 10 -6.17 6.64 2.45
C VAL A 10 -7.58 6.65 1.86
N TYR A 11 -8.13 7.86 1.74
CA TYR A 11 -9.45 8.05 1.14
C TYR A 11 -9.41 7.71 -0.37
N PRO A 12 -10.32 6.90 -0.92
CA PRO A 12 -10.13 6.27 -2.24
C PRO A 12 -9.99 7.20 -3.45
N VAL A 13 -10.45 8.45 -3.36
CA VAL A 13 -10.32 9.42 -4.47
C VAL A 13 -8.98 10.17 -4.46
N LEU A 14 -8.19 10.04 -3.39
CA LEU A 14 -6.85 10.63 -3.34
C LEU A 14 -5.92 9.85 -4.25
N GLN A 15 -5.24 10.58 -5.14
CA GLN A 15 -4.20 10.00 -5.98
C GLN A 15 -2.87 10.13 -5.27
N VAL A 16 -2.40 9.04 -4.68
CA VAL A 16 -1.11 8.98 -3.97
C VAL A 16 -0.51 7.58 -4.13
N ILE A 17 0.81 7.48 -3.96
CA ILE A 17 1.50 6.20 -3.80
C ILE A 17 1.89 6.05 -2.33
N ILE A 18 1.62 4.88 -1.75
CA ILE A 18 2.02 4.55 -0.38
C ILE A 18 3.15 3.53 -0.45
N CYS A 19 4.32 3.90 0.09
CA CYS A 19 5.43 2.98 0.30
C CYS A 19 5.46 2.57 1.77
N THR A 20 5.23 1.30 2.08
CA THR A 20 5.21 0.78 3.46
C THR A 20 6.29 -0.29 3.60
N PRO A 21 7.38 -0.02 4.34
CA PRO A 21 8.37 -1.05 4.67
C PRO A 21 7.74 -2.16 5.52
N ILE A 22 8.09 -3.41 5.26
CA ILE A 22 7.62 -4.58 6.02
C ILE A 22 8.78 -5.11 6.84
N CYS A 23 8.62 -5.17 8.17
CA CYS A 23 9.61 -5.70 9.11
C CYS A 23 11.04 -5.14 8.90
N ALA A 24 11.15 -3.83 8.60
CA ALA A 24 12.43 -3.19 8.39
C ALA A 24 13.29 -3.24 9.65
N HIS A 25 14.57 -3.58 9.50
CA HIS A 25 15.53 -3.70 10.61
C HIS A 25 16.02 -2.34 11.13
N THR A 26 15.65 -1.22 10.49
CA THR A 26 16.02 0.12 10.93
C THR A 26 14.87 0.79 11.68
N LEU A 27 15.19 1.48 12.77
CA LEU A 27 14.19 2.10 13.67
C LEU A 27 13.51 3.33 13.07
N ASP A 28 14.03 3.86 11.97
CA ASP A 28 13.58 5.06 11.27
C ASP A 28 12.73 4.76 10.03
N ALA A 29 12.58 3.49 9.65
CA ALA A 29 11.70 3.10 8.56
C ALA A 29 10.25 3.47 8.89
N ARG A 30 9.65 4.36 8.09
CA ARG A 30 8.25 4.80 8.23
C ARG A 30 7.54 4.66 6.89
N PRO A 31 6.21 4.45 6.89
CA PRO A 31 5.42 4.58 5.68
C PRO A 31 5.58 5.98 5.07
N LEU A 32 5.75 6.05 3.75
CA LEU A 32 5.86 7.28 3.00
C LEU A 32 4.64 7.44 2.09
N ILE A 33 4.07 8.64 2.04
CA ILE A 33 3.03 9.04 1.11
C ILE A 33 3.67 9.94 0.05
N LEU A 34 3.58 9.53 -1.21
CA LEU A 34 4.23 10.18 -2.34
C LEU A 34 3.17 10.64 -3.35
N PRO A 35 3.40 11.75 -4.07
CA PRO A 35 2.54 12.15 -5.16
C PRO A 35 2.62 11.14 -6.31
N PRO A 36 1.54 10.99 -7.09
CA PRO A 36 1.40 9.92 -8.07
C PRO A 36 2.30 10.09 -9.30
N GLU A 37 2.83 11.29 -9.55
CA GLU A 37 3.78 11.58 -10.63
C GLU A 37 5.20 11.09 -10.32
N GLN A 38 5.50 10.69 -9.07
CA GLN A 38 6.83 10.24 -8.71
C GLN A 38 7.13 8.85 -9.26
N THR A 39 8.38 8.71 -9.73
CA THR A 39 8.94 7.42 -10.11
C THR A 39 9.69 6.84 -8.92
N ILE A 40 9.32 5.65 -8.49
CA ILE A 40 10.00 4.93 -7.41
C ILE A 40 10.86 3.84 -8.04
N SER A 41 12.14 3.82 -7.67
CA SER A 41 13.08 2.77 -8.06
C SER A 41 13.47 1.97 -6.82
N VAL A 42 13.40 0.64 -6.93
CA VAL A 42 13.89 -0.30 -5.91
C VAL A 42 14.91 -1.21 -6.55
N GLU A 43 16.11 -1.30 -5.98
CA GLU A 43 17.19 -2.15 -6.48
C GLU A 43 17.46 -3.28 -5.48
N ILE A 44 17.64 -4.50 -6.00
CA ILE A 44 18.03 -5.65 -5.19
C ILE A 44 19.55 -5.68 -5.05
N VAL A 45 20.05 -5.16 -3.93
CA VAL A 45 21.49 -4.95 -3.69
C VAL A 45 22.21 -6.11 -2.97
N LYS A 46 21.48 -7.15 -2.52
CA LYS A 46 22.05 -8.31 -1.83
C LYS A 46 21.44 -9.60 -2.35
N GLN A 47 22.23 -10.67 -2.28
CA GLN A 47 21.80 -12.01 -2.66
C GLN A 47 20.91 -12.61 -1.56
N VAL A 48 19.65 -12.22 -1.56
CA VAL A 48 18.57 -12.78 -0.74
C VAL A 48 17.47 -13.21 -1.71
N GLU A 49 16.80 -14.33 -1.43
CA GLU A 49 15.61 -14.70 -2.21
C GLU A 49 14.56 -13.59 -2.10
N ALA A 50 14.30 -12.92 -3.21
CA ALA A 50 13.36 -11.81 -3.30
C ALA A 50 12.29 -12.13 -4.34
N MET A 51 11.05 -11.76 -4.03
CA MET A 51 9.90 -11.95 -4.89
C MET A 51 9.13 -10.65 -5.03
N LEU A 52 8.80 -10.27 -6.26
CA LEU A 52 7.81 -9.23 -6.54
C LEU A 52 6.44 -9.89 -6.68
N THR A 53 5.44 -9.36 -6.01
CA THR A 53 4.04 -9.75 -6.23
C THR A 53 3.19 -8.55 -6.61
N ILE A 54 2.35 -8.71 -7.63
CA ILE A 54 1.41 -7.68 -8.08
C ILE A 54 0.01 -8.11 -7.64
N ASP A 55 -0.65 -7.26 -6.86
CA ASP A 55 -1.97 -7.50 -6.25
C ASP A 55 -2.12 -8.84 -5.49
N GLY A 56 -0.98 -9.43 -5.07
CA GLY A 56 -0.92 -10.74 -4.44
C GLY A 56 -1.24 -11.91 -5.36
N GLN A 57 -1.25 -11.72 -6.68
CA GLN A 57 -1.62 -12.77 -7.65
C GLN A 57 -0.44 -13.19 -8.53
N SER A 58 0.20 -12.23 -9.22
CA SER A 58 1.33 -12.51 -10.11
C SER A 58 2.64 -12.38 -9.35
N GLY A 59 3.40 -13.48 -9.24
CA GLY A 59 4.70 -13.53 -8.58
C GLY A 59 5.87 -13.62 -9.57
N PHE A 60 6.93 -12.86 -9.32
CA PHE A 60 8.16 -12.86 -10.10
C PHE A 60 9.35 -13.01 -9.17
N ALA A 61 10.22 -13.98 -9.44
CA ALA A 61 11.50 -14.11 -8.74
C ALA A 61 12.43 -12.99 -9.19
N LEU A 62 13.05 -12.32 -8.21
CA LEU A 62 14.00 -11.24 -8.44
C LEU A 62 15.42 -11.73 -8.17
N GLN A 63 16.35 -11.25 -8.99
CA GLN A 63 17.78 -11.54 -8.89
C GLN A 63 18.54 -10.32 -8.37
N ASN A 64 19.77 -10.55 -7.93
CA ASN A 64 20.67 -9.48 -7.53
C ASN A 64 20.94 -8.55 -8.74
N GLY A 65 20.82 -7.24 -8.53
CA GLY A 65 20.94 -6.22 -9.57
C GLY A 65 19.63 -5.93 -10.31
N ASP A 66 18.55 -6.68 -10.07
CA ASP A 66 17.24 -6.33 -10.64
C ASP A 66 16.75 -4.98 -10.09
N GLN A 67 16.15 -4.20 -10.98
CA GLN A 67 15.59 -2.89 -10.69
C GLN A 67 14.09 -2.88 -10.96
N ILE A 68 13.31 -2.55 -9.94
CA ILE A 68 11.86 -2.41 -10.00
C ILE A 68 11.53 -0.92 -10.11
N ILE A 69 10.90 -0.54 -11.22
CA ILE A 69 10.45 0.82 -11.47
C ILE A 69 8.93 0.88 -11.35
N ILE A 70 8.44 1.70 -10.42
CA ILE A 70 7.02 1.91 -10.15
C ILE A 70 6.66 3.33 -10.58
N THR A 71 5.67 3.44 -11.46
CA THR A 71 5.14 4.72 -11.97
C THR A 71 3.62 4.64 -12.09
N LYS A 72 2.95 5.80 -12.10
CA LYS A 72 1.53 5.87 -12.43
C LYS A 72 1.31 5.45 -13.88
N ALA A 73 0.41 4.48 -14.07
CA ALA A 73 0.00 4.05 -15.39
C ALA A 73 -0.74 5.18 -16.15
N PRO A 74 -0.65 5.24 -17.48
CA PRO A 74 -1.37 6.23 -18.28
C PRO A 74 -2.88 5.96 -18.37
N TYR A 75 -3.33 4.82 -17.82
CA TYR A 75 -4.72 4.39 -17.79
C TYR A 75 -5.23 4.26 -16.35
N SER A 76 -6.52 4.56 -16.16
CA SER A 76 -7.23 4.42 -14.89
C SER A 76 -8.38 3.44 -15.01
N VAL A 77 -8.70 2.73 -13.92
CA VAL A 77 -9.86 1.83 -13.86
C VAL A 77 -11.13 2.61 -13.56
N SER A 78 -12.14 2.49 -14.43
CA SER A 78 -13.49 3.03 -14.17
C SER A 78 -14.27 2.08 -13.27
N MET A 79 -14.70 2.55 -12.10
CA MET A 79 -15.49 1.76 -11.14
C MET A 79 -16.94 2.26 -11.07
N ILE A 80 -17.90 1.34 -11.11
CA ILE A 80 -19.33 1.62 -10.91
C ILE A 80 -19.68 1.39 -9.43
N ARG A 81 -20.44 2.31 -8.82
CA ARG A 81 -20.92 2.20 -7.44
C ARG A 81 -22.45 2.07 -7.41
N ILE A 82 -22.95 0.90 -7.01
CA ILE A 82 -24.38 0.55 -7.10
C ILE A 82 -25.21 1.07 -5.90
N LYS A 83 -24.57 1.36 -4.75
CA LYS A 83 -25.25 1.88 -3.54
C LYS A 83 -24.45 3.02 -2.91
N GLU A 84 -25.13 4.04 -2.40
CA GLU A 84 -24.54 5.17 -1.66
C GLU A 84 -24.11 4.80 -0.22
N ARG A 85 -23.41 3.67 -0.03
CA ARG A 85 -22.76 3.43 1.27
C ARG A 85 -21.55 4.31 1.36
N SER A 86 -21.44 5.18 2.37
CA SER A 86 -20.28 6.06 2.52
C SER A 86 -18.99 5.24 2.71
N PHE A 87 -17.84 5.79 2.30
CA PHE A 87 -16.54 5.14 2.55
C PHE A 87 -16.33 4.87 4.05
N PHE A 88 -16.66 5.84 4.91
CA PHE A 88 -16.47 5.72 6.36
C PHE A 88 -17.39 4.67 7.00
N THR A 89 -18.61 4.49 6.48
CA THR A 89 -19.50 3.41 6.91
C THR A 89 -18.87 2.05 6.62
N ILE A 90 -18.38 1.84 5.39
CA ILE A 90 -17.71 0.59 5.01
C ILE A 90 -16.43 0.38 5.85
N LEU A 91 -15.68 1.45 6.08
CA LEU A 91 -14.45 1.40 6.85
C LEU A 91 -14.71 0.93 8.29
N LYS A 92 -15.71 1.52 8.97
CA LYS A 92 -16.12 1.12 10.33
C LYS A 92 -16.65 -0.31 10.39
N GLU A 93 -17.44 -0.74 9.40
CA GLU A 93 -17.95 -2.12 9.33
C GLU A 93 -16.80 -3.14 9.19
N LYS A 94 -15.80 -2.84 8.33
CA LYS A 94 -14.72 -3.78 8.00
C LYS A 94 -13.57 -3.77 9.00
N ILE A 95 -13.22 -2.60 9.51
CA ILE A 95 -12.18 -2.41 10.52
C ILE A 95 -12.97 -2.17 11.80
N HIS A 96 -13.14 -3.21 12.63
CA HIS A 96 -13.73 -3.07 13.96
C HIS A 96 -12.85 -2.13 14.79
N PHE A 97 -13.09 -0.82 14.66
CA PHE A 97 -12.62 0.12 15.66
C PHE A 97 -13.34 -0.27 16.95
N ARG A 98 -12.58 -0.64 17.98
CA ARG A 98 -13.16 -0.72 19.32
C ARG A 98 -13.63 0.70 19.63
N ASP A 99 -14.94 0.85 19.74
CA ASP A 99 -15.49 1.98 20.47
C ASP A 99 -15.04 1.75 21.92
N ASP A 100 -13.89 2.32 22.29
CA ASP A 100 -13.55 2.49 23.70
C ASP A 100 -14.52 3.55 24.23
N GLU A 101 -15.75 3.12 24.53
CA GLU A 101 -16.60 3.78 25.49
C GLU A 101 -15.87 3.67 26.84
N GLY A 102 -15.01 4.64 27.11
CA GLY A 102 -14.52 4.90 28.45
C GLY A 102 -15.71 5.27 29.32
N GLU A 103 -16.18 4.32 30.10
CA GLU A 103 -16.92 4.60 31.34
C GLU A 103 -16.09 5.59 32.17
N VAL A 104 -16.68 6.76 32.42
CA VAL A 104 -16.31 7.68 33.49
C VAL A 104 -17.42 7.65 34.52
#